data_AF-A0A7M5XE93-F1
#
_entry.id   AF-A0A7M5XE93-F1
#
_cell.length_a   1.000
_cell.length_b   1.000
_cell.length_c   1.000
_cell.angle_alpha   90.00
_cell.angle_beta   90.00
_cell.angle_gamma   90.00
#
_symmetry.space_group_name_H-M   'P 1'
#
loop_
_entity.id
_entity.type
_entity.pdbx_description
1 polymer ?
#
loop_
_entity_poly.entity_id
_entity_poly.type
_entity_poly.pdbx_seq_one_letter_code
_entity_poly.pdbx_strand_id
1 'polypeptide(L)'
;MFELFGNNSGTSPLNEYVQLYNGSYYRKSSETFHDKYNLLRNSSQVPFQVCNTFKYSPADWTLYELQKYEYTLENKTCNDLYRSLFRNEVLIYMKTEKRPQKRVKWIVHTDGSITSLGCTKHTHDCEPGSFYDYERQMRIDTPPCCRHKIMEILERVSNHLNEYNVSYMVVGGFVISYVRSKEILHSDEDVDMFIDTHHWQTDIFRNKMNELTKEFGYYQNWRMSDKKSMAVKYSKLNWNGLGMWDYTIDSKKIFRVVTHAPSYKADTMVPPFLVSMNNVVTKMPHKPEAYLDKTYGPGRWEHELDCKKKDRKKCA
;
A
#
# COMPACT_ATOMS: atom_id res chain seq x y z
N MET A 1 -13.92 52.07 35.49
CA MET A 1 -13.05 51.33 36.43
C MET A 1 -12.42 50.21 35.62
N PHE A 2 -11.10 50.24 35.48
CA PHE A 2 -10.29 49.34 34.67
C PHE A 2 -10.41 47.90 35.17
N GLU A 3 -10.32 46.92 34.26
CA GLU A 3 -9.22 45.95 34.32
C GLU A 3 -9.01 45.27 32.95
N LEU A 4 -7.79 45.47 32.45
CA LEU A 4 -7.17 44.81 31.32
C LEU A 4 -6.40 43.60 31.86
N PHE A 5 -6.69 42.41 31.34
CA PHE A 5 -5.77 41.26 31.30
C PHE A 5 -6.02 40.57 29.96
N GLY A 6 -5.07 40.23 29.12
CA GLY A 6 -3.63 40.11 29.23
C GLY A 6 -3.26 39.09 28.16
N ASN A 7 -2.50 39.50 27.15
CA ASN A 7 -2.04 38.63 26.07
C ASN A 7 -1.16 37.52 26.66
N ASN A 8 -1.61 36.26 26.54
CA ASN A 8 -0.74 35.09 26.64
C ASN A 8 -0.67 34.44 25.25
N SER A 9 0.34 34.85 24.48
CA SER A 9 0.82 34.13 23.31
C SER A 9 1.60 32.88 23.75
N GLY A 10 0.87 31.89 24.27
CA GLY A 10 1.36 30.53 24.39
C GLY A 10 0.89 29.76 23.16
N THR A 11 1.82 29.33 22.31
CA THR A 11 1.53 28.34 21.27
C THR A 11 1.06 27.06 21.96
N SER A 12 -0.26 26.91 22.04
CA SER A 12 -0.90 25.73 22.64
C SER A 12 -0.56 24.49 21.81
N PRO A 13 -0.22 23.34 22.44
CA PRO A 13 0.01 22.07 21.75
C PRO A 13 -1.25 21.49 21.09
N LEU A 14 -2.41 22.18 21.20
CA LEU A 14 -3.69 21.73 20.67
C LEU A 14 -3.81 21.78 19.14
N ASN A 15 -2.82 22.30 18.42
CA ASN A 15 -2.80 22.25 16.94
C ASN A 15 -2.40 20.88 16.36
N GLU A 16 -2.04 19.89 17.19
CA GLU A 16 -1.65 18.55 16.73
C GLU A 16 -2.82 17.55 16.65
N TYR A 17 -4.03 17.89 17.08
CA TYR A 17 -5.13 16.93 17.13
C TYR A 17 -6.33 17.39 16.30
N VAL A 18 -6.81 16.53 15.40
CA VAL A 18 -8.09 16.72 14.71
C VAL A 18 -9.16 15.94 15.48
N GLN A 19 -10.20 16.63 15.91
CA GLN A 19 -11.36 16.03 16.58
C GLN A 19 -12.30 15.42 15.53
N LEU A 20 -12.57 14.12 15.65
CA LEU A 20 -13.56 13.42 14.83
C LEU A 20 -14.96 13.57 15.43
N TYR A 21 -15.98 13.47 14.59
CA TYR A 21 -17.40 13.67 14.96
C TYR A 21 -17.92 12.71 16.06
N ASN A 22 -17.21 11.62 16.36
CA ASN A 22 -17.56 10.68 17.44
C ASN A 22 -16.81 10.93 18.75
N GLY A 23 -16.11 12.07 18.90
CA GLY A 23 -15.35 12.40 20.11
C GLY A 23 -13.98 11.73 20.21
N SER A 24 -13.52 11.03 19.17
CA SER A 24 -12.15 10.52 19.10
C SER A 24 -11.19 11.57 18.53
N TYR A 25 -9.95 11.57 19.01
CA TYR A 25 -8.89 12.49 18.57
C TYR A 25 -7.80 11.71 17.84
N TYR A 26 -7.32 12.23 16.72
CA TYR A 26 -6.12 11.69 16.06
C TYR A 26 -5.01 12.73 16.03
N ARG A 27 -3.78 12.30 16.35
CA ARG A 27 -2.57 13.13 16.34
C ARG A 27 -2.05 13.25 14.91
N LYS A 28 -2.03 14.47 14.38
CA LYS A 28 -1.35 14.84 13.13
C LYS A 28 0.15 14.64 13.34
N SER A 29 0.70 13.49 12.96
CA SER A 29 2.14 13.28 13.06
C SER A 29 2.87 14.22 12.09
N SER A 30 3.78 15.04 12.61
CA SER A 30 4.71 15.85 11.81
C SER A 30 5.80 15.01 11.15
N GLU A 31 5.89 13.72 11.47
CA GLU A 31 6.77 12.77 10.80
C GLU A 31 6.23 12.53 9.40
N THR A 32 7.09 12.75 8.41
CA THR A 32 6.71 12.50 7.02
C THR A 32 6.50 11.01 6.83
N PHE A 33 5.64 10.62 5.88
CA PHE A 33 5.42 9.22 5.50
C PHE A 33 6.75 8.45 5.29
N HIS A 34 7.82 9.16 4.90
CA HIS A 34 9.17 8.61 4.72
C HIS A 34 9.84 8.14 6.01
N ASP A 35 9.68 8.86 7.13
CA ASP A 35 10.47 8.63 8.35
C ASP A 35 10.14 7.29 9.04
N LYS A 36 8.97 6.71 8.76
CA LYS A 36 8.48 5.47 9.41
C LYS A 36 8.40 4.24 8.52
N TYR A 37 8.51 4.36 7.20
CA TYR A 37 8.60 3.18 6.33
C TYR A 37 9.94 2.43 6.52
N ASN A 38 10.87 3.03 7.28
CA ASN A 38 12.19 2.51 7.63
C ASN A 38 12.21 1.47 8.76
N LEU A 39 11.08 1.04 9.33
CA LEU A 39 11.07 -0.03 10.33
C LEU A 39 10.94 -1.41 9.68
N LEU A 40 12.08 -1.83 9.13
CA LEU A 40 12.68 -3.16 9.24
C LEU A 40 11.70 -4.33 9.46
N ARG A 41 11.38 -5.01 8.36
CA ARG A 41 11.21 -6.48 8.37
C ARG A 41 12.31 -7.06 9.24
N ASN A 42 11.96 -7.92 10.20
CA ASN A 42 12.94 -8.64 11.01
C ASN A 42 13.99 -9.23 10.05
N SER A 43 15.19 -8.63 10.02
CA SER A 43 16.11 -8.73 8.88
C SER A 43 16.78 -10.09 8.75
N SER A 44 16.43 -11.04 9.61
CA SER A 44 17.02 -12.36 9.72
C SER A 44 16.64 -13.30 8.59
N GLN A 45 15.67 -12.96 7.74
CA GLN A 45 15.17 -13.88 6.70
C GLN A 45 15.35 -13.41 5.25
N VAL A 46 15.75 -12.15 5.01
CA VAL A 46 15.97 -11.68 3.63
C VAL A 46 17.46 -11.80 3.30
N PRO A 47 17.86 -12.61 2.31
CA PRO A 47 19.26 -12.72 1.93
C PRO A 47 19.73 -11.38 1.36
N PHE A 48 20.67 -10.75 2.06
CA PHE A 48 21.38 -9.56 1.58
C PHE A 48 22.67 -9.96 0.88
N GLN A 49 22.98 -9.24 -0.19
CA GLN A 49 24.36 -9.17 -0.69
C GLN A 49 25.04 -8.01 0.03
N VAL A 50 26.00 -8.32 0.91
CA VAL A 50 26.67 -7.34 1.77
C VAL A 50 28.05 -7.02 1.19
N CYS A 51 28.30 -5.73 1.00
CA CYS A 51 29.55 -5.14 0.52
C CYS A 51 30.07 -4.13 1.56
N ASN A 52 31.25 -3.55 1.34
CA ASN A 52 31.89 -2.69 2.36
C ASN A 52 31.19 -1.32 2.50
N THR A 53 30.58 -0.83 1.44
CA THR A 53 29.93 0.49 1.37
C THR A 53 28.42 0.40 1.23
N PHE A 54 27.86 -0.78 0.93
CA PHE A 54 26.42 -0.97 0.78
C PHE A 54 25.98 -2.41 1.07
N LYS A 55 24.68 -2.60 1.31
CA LYS A 55 24.01 -3.90 1.23
C LYS A 55 22.84 -3.82 0.26
N TYR A 56 22.61 -4.87 -0.52
CA TYR A 56 21.50 -4.92 -1.48
C TYR A 56 20.55 -6.06 -1.14
N SER A 57 19.25 -5.74 -1.10
CA SER A 57 18.16 -6.70 -0.97
C SER A 57 17.51 -6.91 -2.33
N PRO A 58 17.76 -8.06 -3.00
CA PRO A 58 17.03 -8.39 -4.22
C PRO A 58 15.55 -8.64 -3.96
N ALA A 59 15.18 -9.17 -2.78
CA ALA A 59 13.77 -9.40 -2.42
C ALA A 59 12.96 -8.11 -2.47
N ASP A 60 13.55 -7.01 -2.02
CA ASP A 60 12.84 -5.75 -1.80
C ASP A 60 13.32 -4.63 -2.74
N TRP A 61 14.13 -4.97 -3.75
CA TRP A 61 14.65 -4.03 -4.75
C TRP A 61 15.37 -2.80 -4.16
N THR A 62 15.98 -2.95 -2.98
CA THR A 62 16.48 -1.83 -2.19
C THR A 62 17.97 -1.95 -1.93
N LEU A 63 18.71 -0.89 -2.24
CA LEU A 63 20.10 -0.72 -1.85
C LEU A 63 20.14 0.14 -0.58
N TYR A 64 20.89 -0.31 0.41
CA TYR A 64 21.11 0.44 1.65
C TYR A 64 22.58 0.83 1.69
N GLU A 65 22.86 2.12 1.74
CA GLU A 65 24.21 2.64 1.90
C GLU A 65 24.67 2.44 3.35
N LEU A 66 25.87 1.91 3.51
CA LEU A 66 26.58 1.84 4.79
C LEU A 66 27.54 3.03 4.95
N GLN A 67 28.02 3.53 3.82
CA GLN A 67 28.80 4.75 3.64
C GLN A 67 28.75 5.13 2.15
N LYS A 68 29.30 6.29 1.80
CA LYS A 68 29.41 6.70 0.40
C LYS A 68 30.18 5.64 -0.39
N TYR A 69 29.62 5.21 -1.53
CA TYR A 69 30.27 4.23 -2.38
C TYR A 69 31.61 4.74 -2.90
N GLU A 70 32.65 3.94 -2.73
CA GLU A 70 33.98 4.18 -3.27
C GLU A 70 34.53 2.89 -3.89
N TYR A 71 34.89 2.96 -5.17
CA TYR A 71 35.35 1.78 -5.93
C TYR A 71 36.54 1.07 -5.28
N THR A 72 37.45 1.84 -4.68
CA THR A 72 38.66 1.34 -4.01
C THR A 72 38.38 0.64 -2.68
N LEU A 73 37.22 0.88 -2.07
CA LEU A 73 36.80 0.22 -0.83
C LEU A 73 36.12 -1.13 -1.10
N GLU A 74 35.78 -1.45 -2.35
CA GLU A 74 35.06 -2.66 -2.69
C GLU A 74 35.93 -3.71 -3.37
N ASN A 75 35.61 -4.99 -3.14
CA ASN A 75 36.18 -6.07 -3.92
C ASN A 75 35.58 -6.10 -5.34
N LYS A 76 36.20 -6.87 -6.25
CA LYS A 76 35.74 -6.98 -7.65
C LYS A 76 34.26 -7.38 -7.75
N THR A 77 33.82 -8.37 -6.98
CA THR A 77 32.44 -8.86 -6.97
C THR A 77 31.44 -7.78 -6.59
N CYS A 78 31.74 -6.98 -5.55
CA CYS A 78 30.90 -5.88 -5.09
C CYS A 78 30.88 -4.71 -6.08
N ASN A 79 32.03 -4.38 -6.68
CA ASN A 79 32.11 -3.38 -7.75
C ASN A 79 31.28 -3.80 -8.98
N ASP A 80 31.36 -5.07 -9.38
CA ASP A 80 30.59 -5.61 -10.50
C ASP A 80 29.09 -5.66 -10.18
N LEU A 81 28.73 -6.04 -8.95
CA LEU A 81 27.37 -5.97 -8.45
C LEU A 81 26.85 -4.54 -8.51
N TYR A 82 27.52 -3.58 -7.89
CA TYR A 82 27.12 -2.17 -7.85
C TYR A 82 26.90 -1.63 -9.27
N ARG A 83 27.84 -1.85 -10.18
CA ARG A 83 27.68 -1.48 -11.60
C ARG A 83 26.45 -2.14 -12.23
N SER A 84 26.20 -3.42 -11.97
CA SER A 84 25.05 -4.15 -12.52
C SER A 84 23.71 -3.64 -12.00
N LEU A 85 23.66 -3.08 -10.79
CA LEU A 85 22.44 -2.55 -10.18
C LEU A 85 21.92 -1.28 -10.90
N PHE A 86 22.84 -0.49 -11.44
CA PHE A 86 22.55 0.78 -12.11
C PHE A 86 22.70 0.75 -13.63
N ARG A 87 23.25 -0.33 -14.20
CA ARG A 87 23.20 -0.54 -15.65
C ARG A 87 21.74 -0.66 -16.08
N ASN A 88 21.32 0.25 -16.96
CA ASN A 88 20.01 0.22 -17.58
C ASN A 88 19.83 -1.12 -18.32
N GLU A 89 18.63 -1.70 -18.23
CA GLU A 89 18.16 -2.86 -19.00
C GLU A 89 18.39 -4.24 -18.38
N VAL A 90 17.65 -4.56 -17.30
CA VAL A 90 17.08 -5.91 -17.28
C VAL A 90 15.96 -5.93 -18.31
N LEU A 91 16.18 -6.61 -19.42
CA LEU A 91 15.14 -6.92 -20.38
C LEU A 91 14.19 -7.94 -19.76
N ILE A 92 13.11 -7.47 -19.16
CA ILE A 92 12.02 -8.35 -18.76
C ILE A 92 11.21 -8.65 -20.03
N TYR A 93 11.20 -9.91 -20.44
CA TYR A 93 10.40 -10.37 -21.56
C TYR A 93 8.92 -10.39 -21.16
N MET A 94 8.25 -9.27 -21.38
CA MET A 94 6.80 -9.20 -21.49
C MET A 94 6.40 -9.54 -22.93
N LYS A 95 5.25 -10.20 -23.11
CA LYS A 95 4.78 -10.84 -24.36
C LYS A 95 4.93 -10.05 -25.67
N THR A 96 5.14 -8.73 -25.65
CA THR A 96 5.29 -7.91 -26.87
C THR A 96 6.27 -6.73 -26.77
N GLU A 97 6.81 -6.37 -25.60
CA GLU A 97 7.64 -5.16 -25.45
C GLU A 97 8.80 -5.35 -24.46
N LYS A 98 9.99 -4.90 -24.88
CA LYS A 98 11.18 -4.80 -24.03
C LYS A 98 11.16 -3.46 -23.31
N ARG A 99 11.01 -3.46 -21.98
CA ARG A 99 11.04 -2.23 -21.18
C ARG A 99 12.26 -2.21 -20.28
N PRO A 100 13.16 -1.21 -20.40
CA PRO A 100 14.28 -1.06 -19.48
C PRO A 100 13.74 -0.84 -18.06
N GLN A 101 14.10 -1.72 -17.12
CA GLN A 101 13.79 -1.56 -15.70
C GLN A 101 15.08 -1.58 -14.89
N LYS A 102 15.20 -0.66 -13.94
CA LYS A 102 16.29 -0.65 -12.95
C LYS A 102 16.08 -1.78 -11.93
N ARG A 103 17.17 -2.42 -11.51
CA ARG A 103 17.15 -3.44 -10.44
C ARG A 103 16.99 -2.83 -9.05
N VAL A 104 17.53 -1.63 -8.86
CA VAL A 104 17.31 -0.86 -7.64
C VAL A 104 16.15 0.08 -7.86
N LYS A 105 15.17 0.01 -6.95
CA LYS A 105 14.00 0.88 -6.94
C LYS A 105 14.15 1.95 -5.88
N TRP A 106 14.72 1.63 -4.71
CA TRP A 106 15.05 2.58 -3.66
C TRP A 106 16.52 2.49 -3.26
N ILE A 107 17.12 3.65 -2.96
CA ILE A 107 18.37 3.77 -2.23
C ILE A 107 18.03 4.36 -0.86
N VAL A 108 18.38 3.65 0.21
CA VAL A 108 18.31 4.16 1.58
C VAL A 108 19.70 4.65 1.95
N HIS A 109 19.82 5.95 2.17
CA HIS A 109 21.07 6.62 2.52
C HIS A 109 21.42 6.42 4.00
N THR A 110 22.68 6.73 4.36
CA THR A 110 23.17 6.61 5.74
C THR A 110 22.45 7.52 6.74
N ASP A 111 21.84 8.61 6.29
CA ASP A 111 21.01 9.52 7.09
C ASP A 111 19.54 9.07 7.19
N GLY A 112 19.19 7.94 6.57
CA GLY A 112 17.82 7.40 6.52
C GLY A 112 16.95 7.99 5.40
N SER A 113 17.45 8.98 4.65
CA SER A 113 16.73 9.52 3.50
C SER A 113 16.63 8.48 2.37
N ILE A 114 15.60 8.60 1.53
CA ILE A 114 15.32 7.64 0.45
C ILE A 114 15.38 8.34 -0.89
N THR A 115 16.21 7.84 -1.79
CA THR A 115 16.16 8.18 -3.21
C THR A 115 15.36 7.13 -3.97
N SER A 116 14.19 7.53 -4.49
CA SER A 116 13.37 6.66 -5.33
C SER A 116 13.83 6.69 -6.79
N LEU A 117 14.27 5.54 -7.30
CA LEU A 117 14.61 5.26 -8.69
C LEU A 117 13.51 4.48 -9.44
N GLY A 118 12.41 4.19 -8.77
CA GLY A 118 11.29 3.41 -9.27
C GLY A 118 10.26 4.21 -10.07
N CYS A 119 9.01 3.75 -10.05
CA CYS A 119 7.92 4.36 -10.83
C CYS A 119 7.47 5.72 -10.28
N THR A 120 6.95 6.57 -11.17
CA THR A 120 6.38 7.89 -10.88
C THR A 120 5.02 8.05 -11.56
N LYS A 121 4.38 9.23 -11.46
CA LYS A 121 3.13 9.51 -12.20
C LYS A 121 3.32 9.54 -13.70
N HIS A 122 4.55 9.80 -14.16
CA HIS A 122 4.89 9.94 -15.58
C HIS A 122 5.51 8.68 -16.19
N THR A 123 5.58 7.58 -15.42
CA THR A 123 6.04 6.28 -15.91
C THR A 123 4.94 5.24 -15.71
N HIS A 124 5.11 4.08 -16.32
CA HIS A 124 4.36 2.90 -15.90
C HIS A 124 4.73 2.48 -14.47
N ASP A 125 3.86 1.70 -13.83
CA ASP A 125 4.18 0.91 -12.66
C ASP A 125 5.37 -0.03 -12.93
N CYS A 126 6.07 -0.41 -11.86
CA CYS A 126 7.24 -1.27 -12.02
C CYS A 126 6.82 -2.69 -12.35
N GLU A 127 7.51 -3.25 -13.34
CA GLU A 127 7.43 -4.67 -13.68
C GLU A 127 8.79 -5.35 -13.48
N PRO A 128 8.81 -6.66 -13.16
CA PRO A 128 7.66 -7.41 -12.67
C PRO A 128 7.18 -6.85 -11.32
N GLY A 129 5.93 -7.16 -10.95
CA GLY A 129 5.47 -7.02 -9.58
C GLY A 129 6.10 -8.09 -8.68
N SER A 130 5.33 -8.67 -7.77
CA SER A 130 5.81 -9.79 -6.94
C SER A 130 5.97 -11.07 -7.77
N PHE A 131 7.04 -11.83 -7.53
CA PHE A 131 7.27 -13.13 -8.19
C PHE A 131 8.23 -14.02 -7.39
N TYR A 132 8.31 -15.30 -7.74
CA TYR A 132 9.33 -16.21 -7.20
C TYR A 132 10.53 -16.27 -8.16
N ASP A 133 11.72 -15.95 -7.66
CA ASP A 133 12.98 -16.06 -8.38
C ASP A 133 13.56 -17.47 -8.18
N TYR A 134 13.46 -18.29 -9.23
CA TYR A 134 13.94 -19.67 -9.21
C TYR A 134 15.47 -19.80 -9.19
N GLU A 135 16.21 -18.81 -9.69
CA GLU A 135 17.69 -18.85 -9.65
C GLU A 135 18.17 -18.63 -8.22
N ARG A 136 17.52 -17.71 -7.51
CA ARG A 136 17.84 -17.35 -6.12
C ARG A 136 17.07 -18.17 -5.08
N GLN A 137 16.09 -18.99 -5.51
CA GLN A 137 15.19 -19.76 -4.64
C GLN A 137 14.53 -18.88 -3.57
N MET A 138 14.04 -17.71 -3.98
CA MET A 138 13.45 -16.74 -3.07
C MET A 138 12.30 -15.97 -3.70
N ARG A 139 11.39 -15.46 -2.86
CA ARG A 139 10.39 -14.50 -3.32
C ARG A 139 11.00 -13.12 -3.50
N ILE A 140 10.59 -12.47 -4.58
CA ILE A 140 10.79 -11.06 -4.85
C ILE A 140 9.45 -10.35 -4.63
N ASP A 141 9.47 -9.36 -3.76
CA ASP A 141 8.31 -8.60 -3.32
C ASP A 141 7.92 -7.54 -4.36
N THR A 142 6.73 -6.96 -4.22
CA THR A 142 6.30 -5.81 -5.03
C THR A 142 7.29 -4.66 -4.81
N PRO A 143 7.77 -3.99 -5.87
CA PRO A 143 8.68 -2.85 -5.76
C PRO A 143 8.23 -1.82 -4.72
N PRO A 144 9.13 -1.32 -3.84
CA PRO A 144 8.75 -0.48 -2.72
C PRO A 144 8.13 0.85 -3.16
N CYS A 145 8.59 1.41 -4.29
CA CYS A 145 7.94 2.56 -4.93
C CYS A 145 6.47 2.32 -5.27
N CYS A 146 6.10 1.13 -5.78
CA CYS A 146 4.72 0.76 -6.09
C CYS A 146 3.88 0.66 -4.81
N ARG A 147 4.38 -0.05 -3.79
CA ARG A 147 3.72 -0.18 -2.47
C ARG A 147 3.48 1.18 -1.83
N HIS A 148 4.48 2.06 -1.87
CA HIS A 148 4.35 3.43 -1.37
C HIS A 148 3.22 4.20 -2.07
N LYS A 149 3.04 4.04 -3.39
CA LYS A 149 1.94 4.69 -4.13
C LYS A 149 0.57 4.10 -3.81
N ILE A 150 0.48 2.79 -3.61
CA ILE A 150 -0.76 2.14 -3.17
C ILE A 150 -1.16 2.69 -1.78
N MET A 151 -0.21 2.79 -0.85
CA MET A 151 -0.47 3.33 0.49
C MET A 151 -0.82 4.82 0.49
N GLU A 152 -0.14 5.62 -0.35
CA GLU A 152 -0.46 7.04 -0.55
C GLU A 152 -1.93 7.19 -1.01
N ILE A 153 -2.35 6.42 -2.03
CA ILE A 153 -3.73 6.48 -2.53
C ILE A 153 -4.70 5.98 -1.46
N LEU A 154 -4.37 4.90 -0.74
CA LEU A 154 -5.22 4.38 0.33
C LEU A 154 -5.45 5.40 1.43
N GLU A 155 -4.42 6.11 1.85
CA GLU A 155 -4.50 7.20 2.84
C GLU A 155 -5.45 8.30 2.35
N ARG A 156 -5.21 8.83 1.15
CA ARG A 156 -6.01 9.94 0.60
C ARG A 156 -7.47 9.56 0.40
N VAL A 157 -7.72 8.37 -0.14
CA VAL A 157 -9.07 7.83 -0.33
C VAL A 157 -9.75 7.62 1.02
N SER A 158 -9.08 6.95 1.97
CA SER A 158 -9.65 6.69 3.30
C SER A 158 -10.01 7.98 4.03
N ASN A 159 -9.14 9.00 3.97
CA ASN A 159 -9.41 10.30 4.57
C ASN A 159 -10.65 10.97 3.97
N HIS A 160 -10.79 10.98 2.63
CA HIS A 160 -11.98 11.51 1.97
C HIS A 160 -13.24 10.72 2.37
N LEU A 161 -13.20 9.40 2.34
CA LEU A 161 -14.37 8.60 2.70
C LEU A 161 -14.78 8.80 4.18
N ASN A 162 -13.81 8.97 5.09
CA ASN A 162 -14.08 9.26 6.49
C ASN A 162 -14.67 10.66 6.71
N GLU A 163 -14.12 11.68 6.07
CA GLU A 163 -14.58 13.07 6.16
C GLU A 163 -16.07 13.21 5.81
N TYR A 164 -16.52 12.46 4.79
CA TYR A 164 -17.89 12.51 4.29
C TYR A 164 -18.79 11.40 4.84
N ASN A 165 -18.33 10.68 5.87
CA ASN A 165 -19.07 9.58 6.49
C ASN A 165 -19.59 8.54 5.47
N VAL A 166 -18.79 8.26 4.44
CA VAL A 166 -19.08 7.17 3.51
C VAL A 166 -18.77 5.86 4.22
N SER A 167 -19.72 4.93 4.22
CA SER A 167 -19.47 3.59 4.76
C SER A 167 -18.62 2.76 3.79
N TYR A 168 -17.47 2.32 4.28
CA TYR A 168 -16.52 1.51 3.53
C TYR A 168 -15.68 0.61 4.44
N MET A 169 -14.98 -0.35 3.84
CA MET A 169 -13.93 -1.14 4.50
C MET A 169 -12.90 -1.67 3.50
N VAL A 170 -11.63 -1.73 3.90
CA VAL A 170 -10.57 -2.43 3.16
C VAL A 170 -10.71 -3.93 3.33
N VAL A 171 -10.35 -4.69 2.31
CA VAL A 171 -10.55 -6.15 2.25
C VAL A 171 -9.36 -6.86 1.62
N GLY A 172 -9.44 -8.18 1.52
CA GLY A 172 -8.46 -8.99 0.82
C GLY A 172 -7.10 -9.06 1.51
N GLY A 173 -6.02 -8.92 0.72
CA GLY A 173 -4.64 -9.01 1.19
C GLY A 173 -4.30 -7.98 2.28
N PHE A 174 -4.93 -6.82 2.28
CA PHE A 174 -4.75 -5.82 3.34
C PHE A 174 -5.29 -6.30 4.70
N VAL A 175 -6.39 -7.05 4.74
CA VAL A 175 -6.90 -7.62 6.00
C VAL A 175 -6.00 -8.76 6.47
N ILE A 176 -5.49 -9.59 5.56
CA ILE A 176 -4.48 -10.61 5.89
C ILE A 176 -3.24 -9.96 6.52
N SER A 177 -2.73 -8.91 5.88
CA SER A 177 -1.59 -8.09 6.34
C SER A 177 -1.79 -7.62 7.79
N TYR A 178 -2.96 -7.03 8.06
CA TYR A 178 -3.29 -6.53 9.38
C TYR A 178 -3.38 -7.64 10.43
N VAL A 179 -4.02 -8.77 10.13
CA VAL A 179 -4.16 -9.84 11.13
C VAL A 179 -2.82 -10.51 11.40
N ARG A 180 -1.96 -10.71 10.39
CA ARG A 180 -0.67 -11.39 10.54
C ARG A 180 0.40 -10.56 11.22
N SER A 181 0.67 -9.36 10.70
CA SER A 181 1.90 -8.61 11.04
C SER A 181 1.65 -7.15 11.38
N LYS A 182 0.44 -6.63 11.16
CA LYS A 182 0.15 -5.18 11.26
C LYS A 182 1.00 -4.35 10.28
N GLU A 183 1.45 -4.98 9.20
CA GLU A 183 2.24 -4.39 8.12
C GLU A 183 1.71 -4.89 6.79
N ILE A 184 1.68 -4.03 5.77
CA ILE A 184 1.26 -4.43 4.42
C ILE A 184 2.08 -5.63 3.92
N LEU A 185 1.40 -6.62 3.34
CA LEU A 185 2.05 -7.73 2.66
C LEU A 185 2.91 -7.18 1.53
N HIS A 186 4.21 -7.46 1.61
CA HIS A 186 5.17 -6.93 0.64
C HIS A 186 4.94 -7.47 -0.78
N SER A 187 4.25 -8.60 -0.92
CA SER A 187 3.89 -9.19 -2.21
C SER A 187 2.58 -8.66 -2.80
N ASP A 188 1.81 -7.83 -2.07
CA ASP A 188 0.55 -7.32 -2.60
C ASP A 188 0.81 -6.24 -3.66
N GLU A 189 0.02 -6.25 -4.73
CA GLU A 189 0.16 -5.34 -5.89
C GLU A 189 -0.99 -4.32 -5.97
N ASP A 190 -2.03 -4.51 -5.17
CA ASP A 190 -3.17 -3.62 -5.05
C ASP A 190 -3.78 -3.70 -3.64
N VAL A 191 -4.76 -2.85 -3.38
CA VAL A 191 -5.60 -2.94 -2.18
C VAL A 191 -7.06 -2.85 -2.63
N ASP A 192 -7.88 -3.78 -2.16
CA ASP A 192 -9.31 -3.79 -2.43
C ASP A 192 -10.10 -3.15 -1.28
N MET A 193 -11.23 -2.54 -1.62
CA MET A 193 -12.19 -2.04 -0.64
C MET A 193 -13.64 -2.24 -1.09
N PHE A 194 -14.52 -2.40 -0.11
CA PHE A 194 -15.96 -2.44 -0.29
C PHE A 194 -16.57 -1.11 0.12
N ILE A 195 -17.44 -0.55 -0.73
CA ILE A 195 -18.16 0.71 -0.51
C ILE A 195 -19.66 0.42 -0.47
N ASP A 196 -20.40 1.06 0.44
CA ASP A 196 -21.84 0.87 0.53
C ASP A 196 -22.55 1.36 -0.76
N THR A 197 -23.45 0.54 -1.30
CA THR A 197 -24.22 0.86 -2.49
C THR A 197 -25.04 2.14 -2.34
N HIS A 198 -25.47 2.48 -1.12
CA HIS A 198 -26.18 3.73 -0.85
C HIS A 198 -25.33 4.97 -1.10
N HIS A 199 -24.00 4.85 -1.05
CA HIS A 199 -23.07 5.93 -1.37
C HIS A 199 -22.51 5.84 -2.80
N TRP A 200 -22.34 4.62 -3.33
CA TRP A 200 -21.62 4.33 -4.58
C TRP A 200 -22.03 5.18 -5.79
N GLN A 201 -23.34 5.40 -5.96
CA GLN A 201 -23.88 6.16 -7.11
C GLN A 201 -24.35 7.56 -6.76
N THR A 202 -23.96 8.09 -5.60
CA THR A 202 -24.32 9.45 -5.18
C THR A 202 -23.42 10.49 -5.83
N ASP A 203 -23.94 11.71 -5.99
CA ASP A 203 -23.13 12.86 -6.41
C ASP A 203 -22.03 13.18 -5.40
N ILE A 204 -22.30 12.96 -4.10
CA ILE A 204 -21.31 13.15 -3.04
C ILE A 204 -20.08 12.27 -3.32
N PHE A 205 -20.26 10.97 -3.49
CA PHE A 205 -19.14 10.05 -3.77
C PHE A 205 -18.40 10.44 -5.06
N ARG A 206 -19.13 10.71 -6.16
CA ARG A 206 -18.52 11.12 -7.44
C ARG A 206 -17.71 12.40 -7.31
N ASN A 207 -18.23 13.41 -6.63
CA ASN A 207 -17.56 14.69 -6.45
C ASN A 207 -16.26 14.52 -5.66
N LYS A 208 -16.24 13.65 -4.64
CA LYS A 208 -15.03 13.37 -3.85
C LYS A 208 -13.98 12.59 -4.59
N MET A 209 -14.38 11.61 -5.40
CA MET A 209 -13.43 10.96 -6.29
C MET A 209 -12.85 11.95 -7.32
N ASN A 210 -13.67 12.89 -7.81
CA ASN A 210 -13.21 13.94 -8.72
C ASN A 210 -12.26 14.95 -8.06
N GLU A 211 -12.48 15.28 -6.79
CA GLU A 211 -11.56 16.11 -6.00
C GLU A 211 -10.18 15.44 -5.91
N LEU A 212 -10.11 14.14 -5.59
CA LEU A 212 -8.86 13.38 -5.59
C LEU A 212 -8.14 13.41 -6.94
N THR A 213 -8.89 13.32 -8.05
CA THR A 213 -8.32 13.46 -9.40
C THR A 213 -7.76 14.86 -9.65
N LYS A 214 -8.45 15.92 -9.21
CA LYS A 214 -8.00 17.30 -9.41
C LYS A 214 -6.79 17.65 -8.54
N GLU A 215 -6.83 17.26 -7.27
CA GLU A 215 -5.81 17.60 -6.28
C GLU A 215 -4.54 16.78 -6.47
N PHE A 216 -4.69 15.46 -6.65
CA PHE A 216 -3.56 14.55 -6.70
C PHE A 216 -3.28 14.00 -8.10
N GLY A 217 -4.06 14.35 -9.14
CA GLY A 217 -3.84 13.80 -10.48
C GLY A 217 -4.09 12.29 -10.58
N TYR A 218 -4.82 11.70 -9.62
CA TYR A 218 -5.19 10.28 -9.65
C TYR A 218 -6.16 9.99 -10.79
N TYR A 219 -6.04 8.80 -11.38
CA TYR A 219 -6.87 8.35 -12.48
C TYR A 219 -7.98 7.43 -11.99
N GLN A 220 -9.23 7.81 -12.25
CA GLN A 220 -10.39 6.97 -11.98
C GLN A 220 -10.69 6.09 -13.20
N ASN A 221 -10.74 4.79 -12.98
CA ASN A 221 -11.12 3.81 -14.00
C ASN A 221 -12.40 3.09 -13.59
N TRP A 222 -13.53 3.61 -14.05
CA TRP A 222 -14.84 3.00 -13.86
C TRP A 222 -14.97 1.77 -14.76
N ARG A 223 -15.26 0.59 -14.18
CA ARG A 223 -15.45 -0.62 -14.98
C ARG A 223 -16.84 -0.57 -15.61
N MET A 224 -16.90 -0.09 -16.84
CA MET A 224 -18.16 0.19 -17.54
C MET A 224 -19.06 -1.04 -17.70
N SER A 225 -18.48 -2.25 -17.66
CA SER A 225 -19.22 -3.50 -17.82
C SER A 225 -20.17 -3.81 -16.66
N ASP A 226 -19.87 -3.36 -15.43
CA ASP A 226 -20.70 -3.67 -14.26
C ASP A 226 -21.32 -2.42 -13.60
N LYS A 227 -20.75 -1.21 -13.80
CA LYS A 227 -21.10 0.04 -13.08
C LYS A 227 -21.08 -0.12 -11.55
N LYS A 228 -20.39 -1.14 -11.06
CA LYS A 228 -20.39 -1.64 -9.68
C LYS A 228 -18.98 -1.86 -9.15
N SER A 229 -17.99 -1.60 -9.98
CA SER A 229 -16.61 -1.48 -9.57
C SER A 229 -15.90 -0.30 -10.23
N MET A 230 -14.96 0.27 -9.49
CA MET A 230 -14.04 1.29 -10.00
C MET A 230 -12.64 1.00 -9.46
N ALA A 231 -11.64 1.58 -10.12
CA ALA A 231 -10.31 1.64 -9.56
C ALA A 231 -9.85 3.10 -9.47
N VAL A 232 -9.12 3.43 -8.40
CA VAL A 232 -8.40 4.69 -8.27
C VAL A 232 -6.92 4.39 -8.42
N LYS A 233 -6.33 4.89 -9.50
CA LYS A 233 -4.94 4.61 -9.92
C LYS A 233 -4.06 5.84 -9.75
N TYR A 234 -2.76 5.61 -9.56
CA TYR A 234 -1.79 6.67 -9.31
C TYR A 234 -1.70 7.67 -10.45
N SER A 235 -1.79 7.20 -11.69
CA SER A 235 -2.00 8.03 -12.88
C SER A 235 -2.60 7.21 -14.03
N LYS A 236 -2.83 7.82 -15.19
CA LYS A 236 -3.26 7.09 -16.40
C LYS A 236 -2.19 6.10 -16.90
N LEU A 237 -0.93 6.38 -16.63
CA LEU A 237 0.21 5.54 -17.03
C LEU A 237 0.60 4.53 -15.95
N ASN A 238 0.48 4.91 -14.67
CA ASN A 238 0.89 4.10 -13.52
C ASN A 238 -0.33 3.48 -12.82
N TRP A 239 -0.48 2.16 -12.93
CA TRP A 239 -1.68 1.45 -12.50
C TRP A 239 -1.66 0.93 -11.06
N ASN A 240 -0.65 1.33 -10.28
CA ASN A 240 -0.70 1.18 -8.82
C ASN A 240 -1.94 1.87 -8.25
N GLY A 241 -2.64 1.22 -7.32
CA GLY A 241 -3.76 1.84 -6.65
C GLY A 241 -4.77 0.85 -6.09
N LEU A 242 -6.01 1.27 -6.00
CA LEU A 242 -7.06 0.56 -5.27
C LEU A 242 -8.13 -0.01 -6.20
N GLY A 243 -8.63 -1.20 -5.87
CA GLY A 243 -9.89 -1.73 -6.37
C GLY A 243 -11.02 -1.35 -5.42
N MET A 244 -12.14 -0.88 -5.96
CA MET A 244 -13.32 -0.54 -5.19
C MET A 244 -14.51 -1.30 -5.74
N TRP A 245 -15.30 -1.90 -4.85
CA TRP A 245 -16.43 -2.74 -5.18
C TRP A 245 -17.64 -2.34 -4.34
N ASP A 246 -18.82 -2.32 -4.93
CA ASP A 246 -20.04 -2.03 -4.18
C ASP A 246 -20.49 -3.21 -3.30
N TYR A 247 -21.09 -2.89 -2.15
CA TYR A 247 -21.76 -3.87 -1.31
C TYR A 247 -23.16 -3.41 -0.91
N THR A 248 -24.02 -4.36 -0.59
CA THR A 248 -25.33 -4.14 0.01
C THR A 248 -25.59 -5.12 1.15
N ILE A 249 -26.52 -4.78 2.04
CA ILE A 249 -27.00 -5.67 3.10
C ILE A 249 -28.48 -5.92 2.84
N ASP A 250 -28.85 -7.18 2.60
CA ASP A 250 -30.25 -7.52 2.35
C ASP A 250 -31.08 -7.60 3.65
N SER A 251 -32.40 -7.77 3.50
CA SER A 251 -33.32 -7.89 4.64
C SER A 251 -33.06 -9.10 5.53
N LYS A 252 -32.29 -10.09 5.06
CA LYS A 252 -31.86 -11.26 5.82
C LYS A 252 -30.53 -11.04 6.54
N LYS A 253 -30.04 -9.80 6.58
CA LYS A 253 -28.74 -9.42 7.16
C LYS A 253 -27.58 -10.16 6.50
N ILE A 254 -27.64 -10.34 5.19
CA ILE A 254 -26.54 -10.90 4.40
C ILE A 254 -25.82 -9.75 3.69
N PHE A 255 -24.52 -9.66 3.93
CA PHE A 255 -23.62 -8.75 3.24
C PHE A 255 -23.25 -9.35 1.88
N ARG A 256 -23.58 -8.63 0.81
CA ARG A 256 -23.37 -9.03 -0.57
C ARG A 256 -22.50 -8.00 -1.26
N VAL A 257 -21.41 -8.46 -1.86
CA VAL A 257 -20.62 -7.67 -2.81
C VAL A 257 -21.16 -7.99 -4.18
N VAL A 258 -21.26 -7.04 -5.09
CA VAL A 258 -21.92 -7.33 -6.39
C VAL A 258 -21.01 -8.06 -7.39
N THR A 259 -19.92 -8.65 -6.91
CA THR A 259 -18.94 -9.40 -7.71
C THR A 259 -18.80 -10.82 -7.24
N HIS A 260 -17.82 -11.56 -7.77
CA HIS A 260 -17.57 -12.99 -7.47
C HIS A 260 -17.11 -13.27 -6.02
N ALA A 261 -17.20 -12.31 -5.11
CA ALA A 261 -16.90 -12.54 -3.70
C ALA A 261 -18.04 -13.37 -3.04
N PRO A 262 -17.72 -14.19 -2.03
CA PRO A 262 -18.75 -14.87 -1.27
C PRO A 262 -19.63 -13.86 -0.52
N SER A 263 -20.85 -14.26 -0.17
CA SER A 263 -21.67 -13.49 0.77
C SER A 263 -21.25 -13.78 2.21
N TYR A 264 -21.40 -12.78 3.08
CA TYR A 264 -21.04 -12.84 4.50
C TYR A 264 -22.27 -12.57 5.38
N LYS A 265 -22.23 -13.01 6.64
CA LYS A 265 -23.19 -12.50 7.62
C LYS A 265 -22.88 -11.03 7.88
N ALA A 266 -23.91 -10.20 8.02
CA ALA A 266 -23.71 -8.77 8.24
C ALA A 266 -22.85 -8.50 9.49
N ASP A 267 -23.05 -9.25 10.58
CA ASP A 267 -22.28 -9.11 11.82
C ASP A 267 -20.79 -9.50 11.71
N THR A 268 -20.38 -10.13 10.60
CA THR A 268 -18.97 -10.34 10.26
C THR A 268 -18.34 -9.08 9.67
N MET A 269 -19.12 -8.29 8.94
CA MET A 269 -18.62 -7.17 8.13
C MET A 269 -18.88 -5.81 8.78
N VAL A 270 -20.06 -5.62 9.35
CA VAL A 270 -20.53 -4.34 9.89
C VAL A 270 -20.88 -4.42 11.39
N PRO A 271 -20.75 -3.31 12.16
CA PRO A 271 -20.12 -2.06 11.74
C PRO A 271 -18.60 -2.24 11.56
N PRO A 272 -18.01 -1.66 10.50
CA PRO A 272 -16.57 -1.74 10.33
C PRO A 272 -15.87 -0.97 11.46
N PHE A 273 -14.66 -1.39 11.82
CA PHE A 273 -13.88 -0.75 12.87
C PHE A 273 -12.63 -0.06 12.31
N LEU A 274 -12.19 0.99 13.01
CA LEU A 274 -11.01 1.77 12.62
C LEU A 274 -9.73 1.01 12.96
N VAL A 275 -8.78 1.03 12.02
CA VAL A 275 -7.44 0.47 12.17
C VAL A 275 -6.40 1.48 11.69
N SER A 276 -5.20 1.39 12.22
CA SER A 276 -4.02 2.06 11.70
C SER A 276 -3.01 1.01 11.27
N MET A 277 -2.56 1.07 10.01
CA MET A 277 -1.53 0.18 9.47
C MET A 277 -0.61 0.98 8.56
N ASN A 278 0.71 0.91 8.80
CA ASN A 278 1.71 1.73 8.10
C ASN A 278 1.34 3.24 8.11
N ASN A 279 0.83 3.76 9.23
CA ASN A 279 0.32 5.13 9.43
C ASN A 279 -0.90 5.50 8.59
N VAL A 280 -1.54 4.54 7.92
CA VAL A 280 -2.79 4.76 7.21
C VAL A 280 -3.94 4.37 8.12
N VAL A 281 -4.76 5.37 8.50
CA VAL A 281 -5.99 5.16 9.24
C VAL A 281 -7.10 4.79 8.26
N THR A 282 -7.69 3.61 8.45
CA THR A 282 -8.75 3.10 7.56
C THR A 282 -9.74 2.21 8.31
N LYS A 283 -10.73 1.64 7.62
CA LYS A 283 -11.79 0.81 8.20
C LYS A 283 -11.69 -0.63 7.73
N MET A 284 -11.94 -1.61 8.61
CA MET A 284 -11.92 -3.05 8.31
C MET A 284 -13.24 -3.75 8.68
N PRO A 285 -13.50 -4.96 8.16
CA PRO A 285 -14.62 -5.81 8.57
C PRO A 285 -14.67 -6.00 10.08
N HIS A 286 -15.87 -6.02 10.68
CA HIS A 286 -16.06 -6.15 12.13
C HIS A 286 -15.33 -7.35 12.77
N LYS A 287 -15.31 -8.49 12.08
CA LYS A 287 -14.64 -9.74 12.51
C LYS A 287 -13.65 -10.20 11.43
N PRO A 288 -12.41 -9.66 11.42
CA PRO A 288 -11.50 -9.84 10.30
C PRO A 288 -11.09 -11.30 10.11
N GLU A 289 -10.83 -12.06 11.18
CA GLU A 289 -10.50 -13.49 11.11
C GLU A 289 -11.65 -14.31 10.51
N ALA A 290 -12.90 -14.06 10.94
CA ALA A 290 -14.07 -14.74 10.39
C ALA A 290 -14.32 -14.39 8.91
N TYR A 291 -14.03 -13.14 8.52
CA TYR A 291 -14.03 -12.73 7.12
C TYR A 291 -12.97 -13.51 6.32
N LEU A 292 -11.75 -13.64 6.85
CA LEU A 292 -10.65 -14.35 6.19
C LEU A 292 -10.91 -15.85 6.08
N ASP A 293 -11.42 -16.49 7.14
CA ASP A 293 -11.81 -17.91 7.12
C ASP A 293 -12.89 -18.19 6.06
N LYS A 294 -13.86 -17.28 5.91
CA LYS A 294 -14.91 -17.39 4.90
C LYS A 294 -14.38 -17.19 3.48
N THR A 295 -13.42 -16.29 3.30
CA THR A 295 -12.89 -15.90 1.98
C THR A 295 -11.82 -16.86 1.47
N TYR A 296 -10.89 -17.25 2.34
CA TYR A 296 -9.69 -18.01 1.98
C TYR A 296 -9.70 -19.45 2.48
N GLY A 297 -10.63 -19.79 3.38
CA GLY A 297 -10.70 -21.08 4.07
C GLY A 297 -10.07 -21.01 5.47
N PRO A 298 -10.61 -21.74 6.47
CA PRO A 298 -10.12 -21.70 7.85
C PRO A 298 -8.62 -21.93 7.96
N GLY A 299 -7.91 -21.00 8.60
CA GLY A 299 -6.45 -21.05 8.84
C GLY A 299 -5.54 -20.93 7.62
N ARG A 300 -6.07 -21.02 6.38
CA ARG A 300 -5.25 -20.97 5.15
C ARG A 300 -4.56 -19.63 4.94
N TRP A 301 -5.10 -18.59 5.54
CA TRP A 301 -4.56 -17.24 5.50
C TRP A 301 -3.60 -16.94 6.66
N GLU A 302 -3.29 -17.86 7.57
CA GLU A 302 -2.40 -17.54 8.71
C GLU A 302 -0.93 -17.43 8.30
N HIS A 303 -0.52 -18.20 7.28
CA HIS A 303 0.86 -18.25 6.83
C HIS A 303 1.06 -17.66 5.44
N GLU A 304 2.17 -16.97 5.26
CA GLU A 304 2.61 -16.51 3.96
C GLU A 304 2.84 -17.72 3.04
N LEU A 305 2.31 -17.66 1.82
CA LEU A 305 2.56 -18.71 0.84
C LEU A 305 4.05 -18.70 0.52
N ASP A 306 4.68 -19.88 0.52
CA ASP A 306 6.11 -20.01 0.24
C ASP A 306 6.48 -19.67 -1.22
N CYS A 307 5.46 -19.45 -2.06
CA CYS A 307 5.55 -19.05 -3.46
C CYS A 307 6.35 -20.04 -4.34
N LYS A 308 6.58 -21.28 -3.90
CA LYS A 308 7.38 -22.24 -4.68
C LYS A 308 6.70 -22.64 -5.99
N LYS A 309 5.37 -22.58 -6.05
CA LYS A 309 4.60 -22.80 -7.27
C LYS A 309 3.95 -21.49 -7.72
N LYS A 310 3.89 -21.29 -9.03
CA LYS A 310 3.18 -20.17 -9.63
C LYS A 310 1.93 -20.69 -10.32
N ASP A 311 0.77 -20.27 -9.85
CA ASP A 311 -0.45 -20.36 -10.65
C ASP A 311 -0.70 -18.99 -11.30
N ARG A 312 -0.42 -18.90 -12.60
CA ARG A 312 -0.46 -17.66 -13.40
C ARG A 312 0.48 -16.57 -12.90
N LYS A 313 -0.05 -15.52 -12.27
CA LYS A 313 0.68 -14.38 -11.68
C LYS A 313 0.70 -14.44 -10.15
N LYS A 314 0.08 -15.43 -9.54
CA LYS A 314 -0.08 -15.52 -8.08
C LYS A 314 0.82 -16.62 -7.53
N CYS A 315 1.37 -16.35 -6.35
CA CYS A 315 2.00 -17.39 -5.54
C CYS A 315 0.96 -18.46 -5.18
N ALA A 316 1.33 -19.72 -5.32
CA ALA A 316 0.52 -20.88 -4.99
C ALA A 316 1.30 -21.86 -4.13
#